data_AF-A0A522R550-F1
#
_entry.id   AF-A0A522R550-F1
#
_cell.length_a   1.000
_cell.length_b   1.000
_cell.length_c   1.000
_cell.angle_alpha   90.00
_cell.angle_beta   90.00
_cell.angle_gamma   90.00
#
_symmetry.space_group_name_H-M   'P 1'
#
loop_
_entity.id
_entity.type
_entity.pdbx_description
1 polymer ?
#
loop_
_entity_poly.entity_id
_entity_poly.type
_entity_poly.pdbx_seq_one_letter_code
_entity_poly.pdbx_strand_id
1 'polypeptide(L)' 'MPLVTYLGFPRIGLKRELKRALESHWHGETPAADLLDTARGLRRRHW' A
#
# COMPACT_ATOMS: atom_id res chain seq x y z
N MET A 1 26.52 21.01 2.01
CA MET A 1 25.09 20.89 1.68
C MET A 1 24.49 19.82 2.56
N PRO A 2 23.44 20.10 3.36
CA PRO A 2 22.82 19.08 4.18
C PRO A 2 21.96 18.13 3.33
N LEU A 3 21.98 16.84 3.67
CA LEU A 3 21.13 15.81 3.08
C LEU A 3 19.83 15.72 3.90
N VAL A 4 18.70 15.64 3.20
CA VAL A 4 17.39 15.37 3.82
C VAL A 4 17.11 13.88 3.70
N THR A 5 16.71 13.25 4.80
CA THR A 5 16.36 11.82 4.86
C THR A 5 14.99 11.66 5.51
N TYR A 6 14.21 10.70 5.01
CA TYR A 6 12.94 10.28 5.61
C TYR A 6 13.09 8.87 6.16
N LEU A 7 12.66 8.64 7.41
CA LEU A 7 12.71 7.32 8.06
C LEU A 7 11.61 6.36 7.54
N GLY A 8 10.62 6.87 6.82
CA GLY A 8 9.55 6.07 6.24
C GLY A 8 8.43 6.93 5.65
N PHE A 9 7.49 6.26 4.99
CA PHE A 9 6.30 6.87 4.38
C PHE A 9 5.04 6.06 4.74
N PRO A 10 3.88 6.70 4.99
CA PRO A 10 2.63 5.99 5.28
C PRO A 10 2.21 5.04 4.15
N ARG A 11 2.11 3.75 4.48
CA ARG A 11 1.79 2.68 3.50
C ARG A 11 0.31 2.54 3.15
N ILE A 12 -0.59 3.20 3.88
CA ILE A 12 -2.04 2.93 3.80
C ILE A 12 -2.68 3.43 2.49
N GLY A 13 -2.05 4.43 1.84
CA GLY A 13 -2.56 5.11 0.66
C GLY A 13 -3.51 6.27 0.98
N LEU A 14 -3.59 7.26 0.07
CA LEU A 14 -4.36 8.49 0.26
C LEU A 14 -5.85 8.22 0.54
N LYS A 15 -6.40 7.15 -0.04
CA LYS A 15 -7.81 6.75 0.11
C LYS A 15 -7.97 5.45 0.89
N ARG A 16 -6.95 5.09 1.69
CA ARG A 16 -6.88 3.84 2.46
C ARG A 16 -7.00 2.59 1.60
N GLU A 17 -6.42 2.62 0.40
CA GLU A 17 -6.49 1.53 -0.58
C GLU A 17 -6.00 0.20 0.01
N LEU A 18 -4.91 0.23 0.80
CA LEU A 18 -4.36 -0.97 1.41
C LEU A 18 -5.30 -1.60 2.44
N LYS A 19 -6.06 -0.78 3.18
CA LYS A 19 -7.06 -1.27 4.15
C LYS A 19 -8.16 -2.02 3.42
N ARG A 20 -8.74 -1.42 2.38
CA ARG A 20 -9.85 -2.01 1.62
C ARG A 20 -9.44 -3.33 0.95
N ALA A 21 -8.26 -3.37 0.32
CA ALA A 21 -7.76 -4.58 -0.31
C ALA A 21 -7.51 -5.70 0.72
N LEU A 22 -6.99 -5.36 1.90
CA LEU A 22 -6.75 -6.33 2.96
C LEU A 22 -8.07 -6.91 3.52
N GLU A 23 -9.05 -6.04 3.76
CA GLU A 23 -10.37 -6.45 4.25
C GLU A 23 -11.09 -7.34 3.24
N SER A 24 -11.10 -6.96 1.96
CA SER A 24 -11.70 -7.78 0.90
C SER A 24 -11.03 -9.16 0.77
N HIS A 25 -9.70 -9.21 0.90
CA HIS A 25 -8.97 -10.48 0.90
C HIS A 25 -9.33 -11.35 2.11
N TRP A 26 -9.41 -10.77 3.32
CA TRP A 26 -9.83 -11.49 4.52
C TRP A 26 -11.28 -11.99 4.46
N HIS A 27 -12.16 -11.25 3.80
CA HIS A 27 -13.53 -11.68 3.53
C HIS A 27 -13.63 -12.76 2.43
N GLY A 28 -12.52 -13.08 1.75
CA GLY A 28 -12.49 -14.07 0.67
C GLY A 28 -13.07 -13.57 -0.65
N GLU A 29 -13.34 -12.28 -0.78
CA GLU A 29 -13.92 -11.66 -1.98
C GLU A 29 -12.89 -11.46 -3.08
N THR A 30 -11.60 -11.30 -2.72
CA THR A 30 -10.49 -11.10 -3.65
C THR A 30 -9.31 -12.04 -3.35
N PRO A 31 -8.62 -12.56 -4.38
CA PRO A 31 -7.41 -13.35 -4.21
C PRO A 31 -6.27 -12.53 -3.60
N ALA A 32 -5.32 -13.22 -2.96
CA ALA A 32 -4.13 -12.58 -2.38
C ALA A 32 -3.31 -11.77 -3.41
N ALA A 33 -3.37 -12.14 -4.69
CA ALA A 33 -2.71 -11.42 -5.77
C ALA A 33 -3.17 -9.95 -5.87
N ASP A 34 -4.46 -9.68 -5.71
CA ASP A 34 -5.03 -8.32 -5.80
C ASP A 34 -4.57 -7.42 -4.65
N LEU A 35 -4.44 -7.99 -3.45
CA LEU A 35 -3.85 -7.32 -2.30
C LEU A 35 -2.37 -6.97 -2.56
N LEU A 36 -1.61 -7.93 -3.08
CA LEU A 36 -0.18 -7.75 -3.38
C LEU A 36 0.04 -6.71 -4.48
N ASP A 37 -0.80 -6.69 -5.50
CA ASP A 37 -0.73 -5.70 -6.58
C ASP A 37 -1.13 -4.31 -6.10
N THR A 38 -2.16 -4.19 -5.26
CA THR A 38 -2.50 -2.93 -4.59
C THR A 38 -1.31 -2.41 -3.79
N ALA A 39 -0.67 -3.27 -2.99
CA ALA A 39 0.50 -2.91 -2.19
C ALA A 39 1.69 -2.50 -3.08
N ARG A 40 1.92 -3.20 -4.19
CA ARG A 40 2.99 -2.90 -5.16
C ARG A 40 2.76 -1.54 -5.83
N GLY A 41 1.52 -1.25 -6.22
CA GLY A 41 1.12 0.03 -6.80
C GLY A 41 1.25 1.20 -5.82
N LEU A 42 1.04 0.98 -4.52
CA LEU A 42 1.30 2.00 -3.49
C LEU A 42 2.79 2.26 -3.30
N ARG A 43 3.63 1.21 -3.27
CA ARG A 43 5.09 1.40 -3.17
C ARG A 43 5.64 2.17 -4.36
N ARG A 44 5.26 1.81 -5.60
CA ARG A 44 5.65 2.50 -6.84
C ARG A 44 5.18 3.96 -6.95
N ARG A 45 4.16 4.36 -6.19
CA ARG A 45 3.65 5.74 -6.20
C ARG A 45 4.41 6.64 -5.23
N HIS A 46 4.96 6.08 -4.16
CA HIS A 46 5.64 6.83 -3.12
C HIS A 46 7.18 6.76 -3.22
N TRP A 47 7.70 5.84 -4.05
CA TRP A 47 9.10 5.69 -4.42
C TRP A 47 9.22 5.58 -5.93
#